data_AF-W6MIQ2-F1
#
_entry.id   AF-W6MIQ2-F1
#
_cell.length_a   1.000
_cell.length_b   1.000
_cell.length_c   1.000
_cell.angle_alpha   90.00
_cell.angle_beta   90.00
_cell.angle_gamma   90.00
#
_symmetry.space_group_name_H-M   'P 1'
#
loop_
_entity.id
_entity.type
_entity.pdbx_description
1 polymer ?
#
loop_
_entity_poly.entity_id
_entity_poly.type
_entity_poly.pdbx_seq_one_letter_code
_entity_poly.pdbx_strand_id
1 'polypeptide(L)'
;MSLERLLEIHRSGLYATLPLHQIDSVYTLTKATLLTQLSDFERFTLLELQFYLTLTMGLDIEAKHCLDLICDRFDITKSERICVLKSVYVEATTGSTLREVSDGLVKDAKELVRLSNIAKSSMGGKLNIMQDLMAVTKRVVALHHEDVKEYTEKLALFLDLQPLDTESWYEMSEVYLANGNTDQAIHCLSEILLTEPFAYNVWSRIGEVQLMTGFKTSDSQRFEEAKRHFARSCELCETYHRGWLGLLESAKRLGDKKLVELSRTQLDKIVSGKLTSAENIDKISQILAN
;
A
#
# COMPACT_ATOMS: atom_id res chain seq x y z
N MET A 1 -19.27 -3.14 13.13
CA MET A 1 -18.13 -3.69 12.37
C MET A 1 -17.70 -4.96 13.09
N SER A 2 -17.52 -6.07 12.37
CA SER A 2 -17.25 -7.41 12.96
C SER A 2 -15.75 -7.61 13.21
N LEU A 3 -15.39 -8.61 14.02
CA LEU A 3 -14.00 -9.07 14.18
C LEU A 3 -13.32 -9.34 12.83
N GLU A 4 -14.01 -10.04 11.93
CA GLU A 4 -13.52 -10.32 10.57
C GLU A 4 -13.13 -9.05 9.83
N ARG A 5 -13.91 -7.97 9.97
CA ARG A 5 -13.61 -6.69 9.33
C ARG A 5 -12.37 -6.02 9.92
N LEU A 6 -12.15 -6.11 11.23
CA LEU A 6 -10.91 -5.60 11.84
C LEU A 6 -9.69 -6.37 11.36
N LEU A 7 -9.79 -7.70 11.26
CA LEU A 7 -8.72 -8.54 10.73
C LEU A 7 -8.45 -8.24 9.25
N GLU A 8 -9.49 -7.96 8.47
CA GLU A 8 -9.36 -7.52 7.08
C GLU A 8 -8.66 -6.16 6.97
N ILE A 9 -9.03 -5.18 7.80
CA ILE A 9 -8.37 -3.86 7.86
C ILE A 9 -6.88 -4.02 8.15
N HIS A 10 -6.51 -4.88 9.11
CA HIS A 10 -5.11 -5.17 9.39
C HIS A 10 -4.41 -5.85 8.20
N ARG A 11 -4.99 -6.93 7.67
CA ARG A 11 -4.39 -7.73 6.59
C ARG A 11 -4.15 -6.93 5.31
N SER A 12 -5.07 -6.04 4.98
CA SER A 12 -5.01 -5.19 3.79
C SER A 12 -4.17 -3.92 3.98
N GLY A 13 -3.68 -3.64 5.19
CA GLY A 13 -2.96 -2.39 5.49
C GLY A 13 -3.85 -1.15 5.44
N LEU A 14 -5.18 -1.29 5.34
CA LEU A 14 -6.11 -0.17 5.15
C LEU A 14 -5.99 0.89 6.25
N TYR A 15 -5.63 0.49 7.48
CA TYR A 15 -5.43 1.41 8.60
C TYR A 15 -4.47 2.56 8.29
N ALA A 16 -3.51 2.40 7.37
CA ALA A 16 -2.57 3.45 6.98
C ALA A 16 -3.19 4.57 6.11
N THR A 17 -4.34 4.30 5.49
CA THR A 17 -4.99 5.24 4.53
C THR A 17 -6.41 5.65 4.95
N LEU A 18 -6.88 5.17 6.11
CA LEU A 18 -8.20 5.53 6.62
C LEU A 18 -8.29 7.03 6.95
N PRO A 19 -9.43 7.68 6.67
CA PRO A 19 -9.71 9.02 7.19
C PRO A 19 -9.72 9.05 8.72
N LEU A 20 -9.34 10.18 9.32
CA LEU A 20 -9.27 10.35 10.80
C LEU A 20 -10.56 9.95 11.54
N HIS A 21 -11.73 10.28 10.99
CA HIS A 21 -13.02 9.91 11.59
C HIS A 21 -13.27 8.40 11.59
N GLN A 22 -12.71 7.67 10.61
CA GLN A 22 -12.79 6.21 10.58
C GLN A 22 -11.76 5.59 11.52
N ILE A 23 -10.56 6.18 11.61
CA ILE A 23 -9.49 5.73 12.53
C ILE A 23 -10.01 5.68 13.97
N ASP A 24 -10.68 6.73 14.45
CA ASP A 24 -11.24 6.77 15.82
C ASP A 24 -12.26 5.64 16.07
N SER A 25 -13.12 5.37 15.08
CA SER A 25 -14.10 4.30 15.16
C SER A 25 -13.47 2.90 15.18
N VAL A 26 -12.43 2.69 14.36
CA VAL A 26 -11.69 1.43 14.28
C VAL A 26 -10.86 1.22 15.54
N TYR A 27 -10.22 2.27 16.06
CA TYR A 27 -9.49 2.27 17.33
C TYR A 27 -10.40 1.84 18.48
N THR A 28 -11.53 2.52 18.66
CA THR A 28 -12.46 2.25 19.76
C THR A 28 -12.97 0.81 19.73
N LEU A 29 -13.31 0.33 18.53
CA LEU A 29 -13.79 -1.02 18.35
C LEU A 29 -12.70 -2.08 18.55
N THR A 30 -11.49 -1.83 18.05
CA THR A 30 -10.35 -2.75 18.23
C THR A 30 -10.03 -2.91 19.71
N LYS A 31 -9.97 -1.79 20.45
CA LYS A 31 -9.77 -1.77 21.89
C LYS A 31 -10.84 -2.54 22.66
N ALA A 32 -12.12 -2.34 22.32
CA ALA A 32 -13.21 -3.10 22.92
C ALA A 32 -13.13 -4.60 22.61
N THR A 33 -12.76 -4.95 21.37
CA THR A 33 -12.65 -6.35 20.92
C THR A 33 -11.51 -7.09 21.61
N LEU A 34 -10.39 -6.42 21.90
CA LEU A 34 -9.26 -6.99 22.64
C LEU A 34 -9.61 -7.46 24.07
N LEU A 35 -10.71 -6.97 24.65
CA LEU A 35 -11.21 -7.40 25.97
C LEU A 35 -12.05 -8.69 25.90
N THR A 36 -12.39 -9.15 24.71
CA THR A 36 -13.20 -10.36 24.49
C THR A 36 -12.34 -11.63 24.42
N GLN A 37 -12.98 -12.79 24.35
CA GLN A 37 -12.29 -14.05 24.13
C GLN A 37 -11.86 -14.13 22.66
N LEU A 38 -10.54 -14.21 22.45
CA LEU A 38 -9.90 -14.27 21.14
C LEU A 38 -8.88 -15.41 21.14
N SER A 39 -8.67 -16.02 19.98
CA SER A 39 -7.49 -16.89 19.78
C SER A 39 -6.21 -16.07 19.89
N ASP A 40 -5.08 -16.75 20.13
CA ASP A 40 -3.75 -16.09 20.16
C ASP A 40 -3.49 -15.32 18.85
N PHE A 41 -3.80 -15.94 17.71
CA PHE A 41 -3.62 -15.30 16.40
C PHE A 41 -4.42 -14.01 16.27
N GLU A 42 -5.71 -14.04 16.59
CA GLU A 42 -6.58 -12.85 16.52
C GLU A 42 -6.12 -11.77 17.49
N ARG A 43 -5.77 -12.16 18.73
CA ARG A 43 -5.31 -11.23 19.76
C ARG A 43 -4.07 -10.46 19.32
N PHE A 44 -3.03 -11.13 18.82
CA PHE A 44 -1.81 -10.44 18.42
C PHE A 44 -1.95 -9.68 17.10
N THR A 45 -2.81 -10.14 16.19
CA THR A 45 -3.19 -9.38 14.99
C THR A 45 -3.88 -8.06 15.37
N LEU A 46 -4.81 -8.10 16.32
CA LEU A 46 -5.51 -6.90 16.79
C LEU A 46 -4.63 -6.01 17.67
N LEU A 47 -3.68 -6.57 18.44
CA LEU A 47 -2.69 -5.77 19.18
C LEU A 47 -1.78 -5.00 18.24
N GLU A 48 -1.37 -5.61 17.13
CA GLU A 48 -0.58 -4.92 16.11
C GLU A 48 -1.40 -3.85 15.38
N LEU A 49 -2.66 -4.14 15.04
CA LEU A 49 -3.57 -3.12 14.52
C LEU A 49 -3.73 -1.94 15.51
N GLN A 50 -3.97 -2.25 16.78
CA GLN A 50 -4.10 -1.25 17.85
C GLN A 50 -2.83 -0.40 17.98
N PHE A 51 -1.65 -1.03 17.88
CA PHE A 51 -0.35 -0.35 17.87
C PHE A 51 -0.29 0.70 16.76
N TYR A 52 -0.59 0.34 15.50
CA TYR A 52 -0.57 1.29 14.40
C TYR A 52 -1.59 2.43 14.59
N LEU A 53 -2.82 2.11 15.01
CA LEU A 53 -3.87 3.12 15.25
C LEU A 53 -3.47 4.09 16.36
N THR A 54 -2.90 3.59 17.46
CA THR A 54 -2.44 4.45 18.57
C THR A 54 -1.33 5.40 18.15
N LEU A 55 -0.42 4.98 17.29
CA LEU A 55 0.62 5.87 16.73
C LEU A 55 0.02 6.96 15.85
N THR A 56 -0.92 6.61 14.96
CA THR A 56 -1.61 7.61 14.12
C THR A 56 -2.38 8.64 14.95
N MET A 57 -2.85 8.25 16.14
CA MET A 57 -3.55 9.12 17.08
C MET A 57 -2.63 9.86 18.07
N GLY A 58 -1.31 9.65 18.02
CA GLY A 58 -0.34 10.26 18.96
C GLY A 58 -0.44 9.73 20.39
N LEU A 59 -0.95 8.51 20.59
CA LEU A 59 -1.11 7.85 21.88
C LEU A 59 0.11 6.98 22.21
N ASP A 60 1.28 7.62 22.31
CA ASP A 60 2.60 6.96 22.36
C ASP A 60 2.73 5.94 23.50
N ILE A 61 2.17 6.26 24.68
CA ILE A 61 2.19 5.36 25.85
C ILE A 61 1.39 4.08 25.56
N GLU A 62 0.23 4.19 24.91
CA GLU A 62 -0.59 3.04 24.55
C GLU A 62 0.06 2.21 23.43
N ALA A 63 0.68 2.89 22.45
CA ALA A 63 1.46 2.23 21.42
C ALA A 63 2.62 1.43 22.02
N LYS A 64 3.37 2.03 22.94
CA LYS A 64 4.47 1.37 23.65
C LYS A 64 3.99 0.14 24.41
N HIS A 65 2.87 0.26 25.12
CA HIS A 65 2.26 -0.86 25.83
C HIS A 65 1.87 -2.01 24.88
N CYS A 66 1.26 -1.72 23.73
CA CYS A 66 0.96 -2.74 22.71
C CYS A 66 2.24 -3.43 22.22
N LEU A 67 3.29 -2.67 21.94
CA LEU A 67 4.58 -3.19 21.51
C LEU A 67 5.23 -4.08 22.58
N ASP A 68 5.16 -3.69 23.85
CA ASP A 68 5.71 -4.48 24.97
C ASP A 68 4.97 -5.81 25.12
N LEU A 69 3.64 -5.82 25.04
CA LEU A 69 2.86 -7.06 25.05
C LEU A 69 3.23 -8.02 23.90
N ILE A 70 3.50 -7.48 22.71
CA ILE A 70 3.98 -8.27 21.57
C ILE A 70 5.38 -8.83 21.85
N CYS A 71 6.30 -8.02 22.37
CA CYS A 71 7.66 -8.42 22.70
C CYS A 71 7.73 -9.45 23.84
N ASP A 72 6.81 -9.39 24.81
CA ASP A 72 6.73 -10.35 25.92
C ASP A 72 6.35 -11.75 25.43
N ARG A 73 5.48 -11.82 24.41
CA ARG A 73 5.07 -13.10 23.82
C ARG A 73 6.10 -13.64 22.84
N PHE A 74 6.65 -12.77 22.00
CA PHE A 74 7.48 -13.15 20.87
C PHE A 74 8.91 -12.69 21.10
N ASP A 75 9.84 -13.65 21.09
CA ASP A 75 11.26 -13.37 21.30
C ASP A 75 11.79 -12.40 20.24
N ILE A 76 12.18 -11.23 20.70
CA ILE A 76 12.72 -10.15 19.88
C ILE A 76 13.93 -10.56 19.06
N THR A 77 14.69 -11.53 19.55
CA THR A 77 15.90 -12.03 18.88
C THR A 77 15.58 -12.95 17.71
N LYS A 78 14.30 -13.22 17.45
CA LYS A 78 13.83 -14.20 16.46
C LYS A 78 12.82 -13.66 15.45
N SER A 79 12.33 -12.43 15.60
CA SER A 79 11.26 -11.90 14.73
C SER A 79 11.65 -10.59 14.07
N GLU A 80 11.78 -10.62 12.75
CA GLU A 80 12.00 -9.42 11.94
C GLU A 80 10.86 -8.41 12.08
N ARG A 81 9.63 -8.90 12.30
CA ARG A 81 8.43 -8.07 12.47
C ARG A 81 8.54 -7.18 13.70
N ILE A 82 9.16 -7.67 14.77
CA ILE A 82 9.40 -6.87 15.99
C ILE A 82 10.44 -5.78 15.74
N CYS A 83 11.50 -6.06 14.96
CA CYS A 83 12.46 -5.04 14.55
C CYS A 83 11.75 -3.92 13.76
N VAL A 84 10.86 -4.28 12.83
CA VAL A 84 10.06 -3.31 12.07
C VAL A 84 9.14 -2.51 12.99
N LEU A 85 8.35 -3.14 13.86
CA LEU A 85 7.45 -2.44 14.80
C LEU A 85 8.21 -1.47 15.71
N LYS A 86 9.38 -1.87 16.21
CA LYS A 86 10.26 -0.96 16.96
C LYS A 86 10.71 0.23 16.14
N SER A 87 11.14 0.01 14.89
CA SER A 87 11.55 1.11 14.01
C SER A 87 10.41 2.10 13.76
N VAL A 88 9.18 1.61 13.63
CA VAL A 88 7.98 2.44 13.44
C VAL A 88 7.68 3.24 14.72
N TYR A 89 7.77 2.60 15.88
CA TYR A 89 7.60 3.29 17.17
C TYR A 89 8.65 4.40 17.36
N VAL A 90 9.92 4.12 17.06
CA VAL A 90 11.01 5.12 17.19
C VAL A 90 10.78 6.29 16.23
N GLU A 91 10.52 6.01 14.94
CA GLU A 91 10.20 7.04 13.95
C GLU A 91 9.07 7.97 14.44
N ALA A 92 8.00 7.41 14.99
CA ALA A 92 6.83 8.17 15.40
C ALA A 92 7.02 8.96 16.70
N THR A 93 7.89 8.55 17.63
CA THR A 93 7.88 9.04 19.02
C THR A 93 9.15 9.75 19.49
N THR A 94 10.31 9.50 18.86
CA THR A 94 11.59 9.99 19.40
C THR A 94 12.11 11.26 18.73
N GLY A 95 11.43 11.75 17.68
CA GLY A 95 11.92 12.87 16.87
C GLY A 95 13.25 12.60 16.17
N SER A 96 13.62 11.31 16.04
CA SER A 96 14.83 10.88 15.35
C SER A 96 14.70 11.11 13.85
N THR A 97 15.81 11.41 13.20
CA THR A 97 15.86 11.47 11.73
C THR A 97 15.65 10.09 11.12
N LEU A 98 15.13 10.00 9.89
CA LEU A 98 14.90 8.71 9.22
C LEU A 98 16.19 7.88 9.10
N ARG A 99 17.34 8.55 8.95
CA ARG A 99 18.65 7.91 8.92
C ARG A 99 19.03 7.26 10.25
N GLU A 100 18.78 7.94 11.37
CA GLU A 100 19.00 7.36 12.71
C GLU A 100 18.08 6.16 12.96
N VAL A 101 16.81 6.24 12.52
CA VAL A 101 15.87 5.11 12.59
C VAL A 101 16.37 3.94 11.74
N SER A 102 16.84 4.21 10.52
CA SER A 102 17.40 3.20 9.61
C SER A 102 18.63 2.52 10.22
N ASP A 103 19.57 3.30 10.77
CA ASP A 103 20.77 2.76 11.41
C ASP A 103 20.45 1.92 12.65
N GLY A 104 19.47 2.35 13.45
CA GLY A 104 18.94 1.59 14.59
C GLY A 104 18.31 0.26 14.15
N LEU A 105 17.46 0.28 13.13
CA LEU A 105 16.83 -0.92 12.56
C LEU A 105 17.88 -1.90 12.02
N VAL A 106 18.88 -1.42 11.28
CA VAL A 106 19.97 -2.25 10.76
C VAL A 106 20.79 -2.87 11.89
N LYS A 107 21.01 -2.13 12.98
CA LYS A 107 21.70 -2.65 14.18
C LYS A 107 20.90 -3.78 14.83
N ASP A 108 19.60 -3.59 15.03
CA ASP A 108 18.72 -4.60 15.61
C ASP A 108 18.66 -5.86 14.73
N ALA A 109 18.59 -5.68 13.41
CA ALA A 109 18.60 -6.78 12.44
C ALA A 109 19.93 -7.56 12.43
N LYS A 110 21.07 -6.87 12.57
CA LYS A 110 22.39 -7.52 12.69
C LYS A 110 22.47 -8.41 13.93
N GLU A 111 21.92 -7.95 15.06
CA GLU A 111 21.89 -8.77 16.27
C GLU A 111 20.97 -9.98 16.12
N LEU A 112 19.81 -9.82 15.47
CA LEU A 112 18.92 -10.93 15.13
C LEU A 112 19.63 -11.98 14.27
N VAL A 113 20.33 -11.56 13.22
CA VAL A 113 21.12 -12.47 12.36
C VAL A 113 22.22 -13.17 13.15
N ARG A 114 22.94 -12.44 14.01
CA ARG A 114 24.02 -13.00 14.84
C ARG A 114 23.49 -14.11 15.75
N LEU A 115 22.41 -13.84 16.49
CA LEU A 115 21.83 -14.80 17.43
C LEU A 115 21.22 -16.01 16.71
N SER A 116 20.55 -15.77 15.58
CA SER A 116 20.01 -16.83 14.72
C SER A 116 21.13 -17.73 14.18
N ASN A 117 22.24 -17.16 13.74
CA ASN A 117 23.40 -17.92 13.24
C ASN A 117 24.11 -18.72 14.34
N ILE A 118 24.19 -18.19 15.57
CA ILE A 118 24.71 -18.97 16.72
C ILE A 118 23.83 -20.20 16.96
N ALA A 119 22.50 -20.03 16.97
CA ALA A 119 21.57 -21.14 17.14
C ALA A 119 21.62 -22.16 16.00
N LYS A 120 21.86 -21.70 14.76
CA LYS A 120 21.91 -22.54 13.54
C LYS A 120 23.29 -23.12 13.22
N SER A 121 24.33 -22.78 13.99
CA SER A 121 25.70 -23.28 13.79
C SER A 121 25.81 -24.82 13.86
N SER A 122 24.80 -25.49 14.43
CA SER A 122 24.65 -26.96 14.43
C SER A 122 24.00 -27.55 13.16
N MET A 123 23.36 -26.74 12.32
CA MET A 123 22.56 -27.18 11.16
C MET A 123 23.02 -26.61 9.80
N GLY A 124 24.15 -25.87 9.76
CA GLY A 124 24.84 -25.57 8.50
C GLY A 124 24.30 -24.40 7.66
N GLY A 125 23.49 -23.50 8.20
CA GLY A 125 22.98 -22.31 7.50
C GLY A 125 23.53 -20.99 8.04
N LYS A 126 23.81 -20.01 7.17
CA LYS A 126 24.10 -18.62 7.53
C LYS A 126 22.99 -17.71 7.00
N LEU A 127 22.35 -16.98 7.91
CA LEU A 127 21.37 -15.95 7.60
C LEU A 127 22.07 -14.65 7.14
N ASN A 128 21.53 -14.00 6.12
CA ASN A 128 21.96 -12.73 5.54
C ASN A 128 20.79 -11.75 5.55
N ILE A 129 20.98 -10.55 6.12
CA ILE A 129 19.93 -9.52 6.27
C ILE A 129 19.24 -9.24 4.94
N MET A 130 20.03 -9.02 3.89
CA MET A 130 19.51 -8.53 2.61
C MET A 130 18.74 -9.61 1.84
N GLN A 131 19.00 -10.88 2.11
CA GLN A 131 18.38 -12.00 1.41
C GLN A 131 17.26 -12.66 2.24
N ASP A 132 17.38 -12.65 3.56
CA ASP A 132 16.53 -13.45 4.44
C ASP A 132 15.62 -12.63 5.36
N LEU A 133 15.85 -11.32 5.54
CA LEU A 133 15.02 -10.43 6.38
C LEU A 133 14.31 -9.40 5.52
N MET A 134 13.25 -9.85 4.84
CA MET A 134 12.61 -9.06 3.80
C MET A 134 11.81 -7.88 4.36
N ALA A 135 11.12 -8.06 5.49
CA ALA A 135 10.35 -6.98 6.11
C ALA A 135 11.28 -5.87 6.62
N VAL A 136 12.43 -6.25 7.17
CA VAL A 136 13.47 -5.30 7.59
C VAL A 136 14.05 -4.58 6.38
N THR A 137 14.44 -5.30 5.33
CA THR A 137 15.08 -4.70 4.15
C THR A 137 14.11 -3.72 3.48
N LYS A 138 12.85 -4.11 3.29
CA LYS A 138 11.80 -3.23 2.74
C LYS A 138 11.59 -1.98 3.59
N ARG A 139 11.53 -2.13 4.92
CA ARG A 139 11.42 -0.99 5.83
C ARG A 139 12.63 -0.06 5.78
N VAL A 140 13.84 -0.62 5.71
CA VAL A 140 15.06 0.18 5.52
C VAL A 140 14.95 0.99 4.25
N VAL A 141 14.56 0.39 3.12
CA VAL A 141 14.36 1.10 1.84
C VAL A 141 13.39 2.28 2.01
N ALA A 142 12.22 2.04 2.63
CA ALA A 142 11.21 3.07 2.87
C ALA A 142 11.71 4.26 3.72
N LEU A 143 12.69 4.06 4.61
CA LEU A 143 13.27 5.13 5.43
C LEU A 143 14.19 6.08 4.64
N HIS A 144 14.46 5.83 3.35
CA HIS A 144 15.26 6.72 2.51
C HIS A 144 14.40 7.57 1.55
N HIS A 145 13.08 7.59 1.71
CA HIS A 145 12.16 8.25 0.78
C HIS A 145 12.35 9.78 0.62
N GLU A 146 13.05 10.44 1.56
CA GLU A 146 13.36 11.89 1.48
C GLU A 146 14.33 12.23 0.33
N ASP A 147 15.27 11.34 0.01
CA ASP A 147 16.17 11.51 -1.14
C ASP A 147 15.70 10.60 -2.28
N VAL A 148 15.01 11.21 -3.25
CA VAL A 148 14.47 10.52 -4.44
C VAL A 148 15.51 9.65 -5.14
N LYS A 149 16.76 10.14 -5.29
CA LYS A 149 17.78 9.42 -6.03
C LYS A 149 18.24 8.20 -5.24
N GLU A 150 18.58 8.39 -3.97
CA GLU A 150 18.96 7.28 -3.10
C GLU A 150 17.81 6.27 -2.94
N TYR A 151 16.57 6.75 -2.85
CA TYR A 151 15.39 5.90 -2.70
C TYR A 151 15.14 5.03 -3.93
N THR A 152 15.20 5.61 -5.13
CA THR A 152 15.05 4.84 -6.38
C THR A 152 16.15 3.80 -6.57
N GLU A 153 17.41 4.12 -6.21
CA GLU A 153 18.52 3.16 -6.24
C GLU A 153 18.29 2.00 -5.26
N LYS A 154 17.82 2.29 -4.04
CA LYS A 154 17.50 1.25 -3.05
C LYS A 154 16.29 0.40 -3.42
N LEU A 155 15.24 1.00 -3.98
CA LEU A 155 14.08 0.27 -4.51
C LEU A 155 14.49 -0.68 -5.63
N ALA A 156 15.32 -0.22 -6.57
CA ALA A 156 15.84 -1.07 -7.64
C ALA A 156 16.63 -2.27 -7.09
N LEU A 157 17.56 -2.03 -6.15
CA LEU A 157 18.33 -3.11 -5.50
C LEU A 157 17.43 -4.08 -4.72
N PHE A 158 16.36 -3.58 -4.09
CA PHE A 158 15.39 -4.43 -3.42
C PHE A 158 14.61 -5.30 -4.41
N LEU A 159 14.17 -4.72 -5.53
CA LEU A 159 13.43 -5.44 -6.58
C LEU A 159 14.30 -6.43 -7.35
N ASP A 160 15.62 -6.20 -7.45
CA ASP A 160 16.56 -7.20 -7.97
C ASP A 160 16.57 -8.48 -7.09
N LEU A 161 16.32 -8.32 -5.79
CA LEU A 161 16.22 -9.43 -4.83
C LEU A 161 14.80 -10.00 -4.74
N GLN A 162 13.79 -9.14 -4.87
CA GLN A 162 12.36 -9.47 -4.76
C GLN A 162 11.58 -8.95 -5.97
N PRO A 163 11.77 -9.56 -7.15
CA PRO A 163 11.13 -9.08 -8.38
C PRO A 163 9.61 -9.25 -8.38
N LEU A 164 9.06 -10.01 -7.43
CA LEU A 164 7.62 -10.27 -7.30
C LEU A 164 6.93 -9.38 -6.24
N ASP A 165 7.64 -8.45 -5.59
CA ASP A 165 7.02 -7.58 -4.59
C ASP A 165 6.24 -6.44 -5.27
N THR A 166 4.93 -6.63 -5.40
CA THR A 166 4.02 -5.72 -6.10
C THR A 166 3.91 -4.35 -5.43
N GLU A 167 4.00 -4.29 -4.11
CA GLU A 167 3.97 -3.04 -3.34
C GLU A 167 5.20 -2.16 -3.61
N SER A 168 6.40 -2.74 -3.68
CA SER A 168 7.62 -2.00 -4.03
C SER A 168 7.64 -1.57 -5.50
N TRP A 169 7.10 -2.37 -6.42
CA TRP A 169 6.88 -1.91 -7.80
C TRP A 169 5.90 -0.74 -7.87
N TYR A 170 4.81 -0.80 -7.10
CA TYR A 170 3.83 0.29 -7.05
C TYR A 170 4.47 1.56 -6.49
N GLU A 171 5.20 1.46 -5.39
CA GLU A 171 5.93 2.57 -4.77
C GLU A 171 6.93 3.20 -5.74
N MET A 172 7.75 2.37 -6.42
CA MET A 172 8.68 2.87 -7.44
C MET A 172 7.97 3.59 -8.58
N SER A 173 6.76 3.14 -8.95
CA SER A 173 5.93 3.84 -9.94
C SER A 173 5.49 5.23 -9.45
N GLU A 174 5.06 5.36 -8.20
CA GLU A 174 4.64 6.64 -7.62
C GLU A 174 5.81 7.61 -7.50
N VAL A 175 7.00 7.12 -7.13
CA VAL A 175 8.24 7.92 -7.13
C VAL A 175 8.56 8.42 -8.55
N TYR A 176 8.46 7.56 -9.57
CA TYR A 176 8.68 8.00 -10.95
C TYR A 176 7.63 9.02 -11.42
N LEU A 177 6.35 8.84 -11.06
CA LEU A 177 5.29 9.80 -11.39
C LEU A 177 5.51 11.16 -10.73
N ALA A 178 5.89 11.18 -9.45
CA ALA A 178 6.19 12.42 -8.73
C ALA A 178 7.32 13.22 -9.41
N ASN A 179 8.25 12.51 -10.07
CA ASN A 179 9.36 13.11 -10.83
C ASN A 179 9.05 13.33 -12.32
N GLY A 180 7.82 13.08 -12.77
CA GLY A 180 7.39 13.26 -14.16
C GLY A 180 7.91 12.20 -15.14
N ASN A 181 8.50 11.11 -14.64
CA ASN A 181 9.03 9.98 -15.39
C ASN A 181 7.91 8.97 -15.71
N THR A 182 6.96 9.37 -16.55
CA THR A 182 5.71 8.62 -16.77
C THR A 182 5.91 7.25 -17.41
N ASP A 183 6.90 7.10 -18.30
CA ASP A 183 7.14 5.81 -18.97
C ASP A 183 7.76 4.78 -18.02
N GLN A 184 8.70 5.19 -17.17
CA GLN A 184 9.23 4.31 -16.11
C GLN A 184 8.15 3.92 -15.12
N ALA A 185 7.24 4.83 -14.76
CA ALA A 185 6.11 4.51 -13.92
C ALA A 185 5.17 3.46 -14.56
N ILE A 186 4.85 3.60 -15.84
CA ILE A 186 4.06 2.60 -16.58
C ILE A 186 4.77 1.25 -16.60
N HIS A 187 6.10 1.22 -16.77
CA HIS A 187 6.87 0.00 -16.70
C HIS A 187 6.72 -0.69 -15.34
N CYS A 188 6.95 0.03 -14.24
CA CYS A 188 6.77 -0.51 -12.88
C CYS A 188 5.34 -1.04 -12.65
N LEU A 189 4.31 -0.31 -13.08
CA LEU A 189 2.92 -0.78 -12.99
C LEU A 189 2.66 -2.02 -13.87
N SER A 190 3.35 -2.15 -15.00
CA SER A 190 3.24 -3.31 -15.88
C SER A 190 3.89 -4.55 -15.27
N GLU A 191 4.99 -4.41 -14.53
CA GLU A 191 5.60 -5.50 -13.76
C GLU A 191 4.63 -6.08 -12.72
N ILE A 192 3.83 -5.23 -12.08
CA ILE A 192 2.74 -5.69 -11.19
C ILE A 192 1.77 -6.58 -11.96
N LEU A 193 1.35 -6.18 -13.17
CA LEU A 193 0.41 -6.95 -13.99
C LEU A 193 0.96 -8.29 -14.49
N LEU A 194 2.30 -8.49 -14.50
CA LEU A 194 2.88 -9.80 -14.78
C LEU A 194 2.59 -10.82 -13.68
N THR A 195 2.48 -10.35 -12.44
CA THR A 195 2.16 -11.19 -11.26
C THR A 195 0.66 -11.21 -10.96
N GLU A 196 -0.02 -10.08 -11.13
CA GLU A 196 -1.43 -9.88 -10.84
C GLU A 196 -2.21 -9.40 -12.09
N PRO A 197 -2.41 -10.27 -13.11
CA PRO A 197 -3.00 -9.86 -14.39
C PRO A 197 -4.47 -9.40 -14.29
N PHE A 198 -5.14 -9.71 -13.18
CA PHE A 198 -6.53 -9.33 -12.90
C PHE A 198 -6.66 -8.10 -11.99
N ALA A 199 -5.57 -7.42 -11.64
CA ALA A 199 -5.58 -6.20 -10.83
C ALA A 199 -6.20 -5.02 -11.61
N TYR A 200 -7.53 -4.96 -11.64
CA TYR A 200 -8.31 -3.95 -12.37
C TYR A 200 -7.94 -2.51 -11.97
N ASN A 201 -7.56 -2.29 -10.71
CA ASN A 201 -7.10 -1.03 -10.18
C ASN A 201 -5.76 -0.60 -10.80
N VAL A 202 -4.82 -1.54 -11.01
CA VAL A 202 -3.53 -1.28 -11.65
C VAL A 202 -3.71 -1.00 -13.15
N TRP A 203 -4.58 -1.75 -13.83
CA TRP A 203 -4.98 -1.43 -15.22
C TRP A 203 -5.50 0.00 -15.35
N SER A 204 -6.40 0.41 -14.45
CA SER A 204 -6.89 1.79 -14.42
C SER A 204 -5.78 2.79 -14.09
N ARG A 205 -4.84 2.47 -13.19
CA ARG A 205 -3.72 3.35 -12.83
C ARG A 205 -2.82 3.62 -14.03
N ILE A 206 -2.49 2.60 -14.83
CA ILE A 206 -1.75 2.78 -16.09
C ILE A 206 -2.51 3.70 -17.05
N GLY A 207 -3.81 3.47 -17.19
CA GLY A 207 -4.68 4.32 -18.02
C GLY A 207 -4.69 5.78 -17.57
N GLU A 208 -4.70 6.03 -16.26
CA GLU A 208 -4.61 7.39 -15.69
C GLU A 208 -3.29 8.07 -16.02
N VAL A 209 -2.17 7.36 -15.90
CA VAL A 209 -0.85 7.89 -16.25
C VAL A 209 -0.79 8.24 -17.73
N GLN A 210 -1.27 7.35 -18.61
CA GLN A 210 -1.32 7.60 -20.06
C GLN A 210 -2.23 8.79 -20.39
N LEU A 211 -3.41 8.88 -19.77
CA LEU A 211 -4.33 9.98 -19.95
C LEU A 211 -3.70 11.32 -19.53
N MET A 212 -3.01 11.35 -18.38
CA MET A 212 -2.28 12.51 -17.89
C MET A 212 -1.17 12.93 -18.87
N THR A 213 -0.37 11.98 -19.36
CA THR A 213 0.66 12.25 -20.37
C THR A 213 0.03 12.79 -21.65
N GLY A 214 -1.08 12.20 -22.10
CA GLY A 214 -1.85 12.68 -23.26
C GLY A 214 -2.33 14.13 -23.11
N PHE A 215 -2.75 14.54 -21.91
CA PHE A 215 -3.07 15.95 -21.65
C PHE A 215 -1.84 16.86 -21.71
N LYS A 216 -0.72 16.42 -21.17
CA LYS A 216 0.52 17.21 -21.14
C LYS A 216 1.13 17.39 -22.53
N THR A 217 1.07 16.35 -23.38
CA THR A 217 1.71 16.34 -24.70
C THR A 217 0.75 16.61 -25.86
N SER A 218 -0.57 16.58 -25.62
CA SER A 218 -1.61 16.58 -26.66
C SER A 218 -1.47 15.41 -27.65
N ASP A 219 -0.91 14.29 -27.20
CA ASP A 219 -0.70 13.09 -28.02
C ASP A 219 -1.95 12.20 -28.04
N SER A 220 -2.58 12.08 -29.22
CA SER A 220 -3.74 11.23 -29.41
C SER A 220 -3.47 9.75 -29.22
N GLN A 221 -2.22 9.29 -29.40
CA GLN A 221 -1.86 7.90 -29.17
C GLN A 221 -1.98 7.54 -27.69
N ARG A 222 -1.60 8.46 -26.78
CA ARG A 222 -1.73 8.26 -25.34
C ARG A 222 -3.19 8.11 -24.90
N PHE A 223 -4.12 8.84 -25.53
CA PHE A 223 -5.55 8.66 -25.26
C PHE A 223 -6.06 7.29 -25.75
N GLU A 224 -5.57 6.79 -26.88
CA GLU A 224 -5.89 5.44 -27.37
C GLU A 224 -5.35 4.33 -26.45
N GLU A 225 -4.12 4.49 -25.95
CA GLU A 225 -3.52 3.59 -24.96
C GLU A 225 -4.34 3.60 -23.66
N ALA A 226 -4.67 4.79 -23.14
CA ALA A 226 -5.45 4.94 -21.92
C ALA A 226 -6.83 4.27 -22.06
N LYS A 227 -7.52 4.49 -23.17
CA LYS A 227 -8.81 3.85 -23.49
C LYS A 227 -8.72 2.32 -23.36
N ARG A 228 -7.67 1.69 -23.91
CA ARG A 228 -7.50 0.23 -23.84
C ARG A 228 -7.31 -0.26 -22.41
N HIS A 229 -6.49 0.41 -21.62
CA HIS A 229 -6.24 0.04 -20.22
C HIS A 229 -7.48 0.24 -19.34
N PHE A 230 -8.21 1.34 -19.53
CA PHE A 230 -9.50 1.55 -18.84
C PHE A 230 -10.56 0.53 -19.26
N ALA A 231 -10.67 0.20 -20.54
CA ALA A 231 -11.59 -0.83 -21.00
C ALA A 231 -11.29 -2.18 -20.35
N ARG A 232 -10.00 -2.57 -20.25
CA ARG A 232 -9.59 -3.79 -19.55
C ARG A 232 -9.92 -3.73 -18.05
N SER A 233 -9.72 -2.59 -17.41
CA SER A 233 -10.12 -2.39 -16.00
C SER A 233 -11.63 -2.60 -15.79
N CYS A 234 -12.46 -2.04 -16.67
CA CYS A 234 -13.91 -2.17 -16.62
C CYS A 234 -14.39 -3.60 -16.92
N GLU A 235 -13.72 -4.30 -17.84
CA GLU A 235 -13.99 -5.71 -18.14
C GLU A 235 -13.74 -6.61 -16.93
N LEU A 236 -12.68 -6.32 -16.16
CA LEU A 236 -12.33 -7.09 -14.96
C LEU A 236 -13.20 -6.73 -13.74
N CYS A 237 -13.70 -5.50 -13.65
CA CYS A 237 -14.55 -5.06 -12.56
C CYS A 237 -15.61 -4.04 -13.01
N GLU A 238 -16.84 -4.50 -13.23
CA GLU A 238 -17.94 -3.67 -13.72
C GLU A 238 -18.31 -2.53 -12.76
N THR A 239 -18.10 -2.69 -11.46
CA THR A 239 -18.43 -1.66 -10.45
C THR A 239 -17.30 -0.67 -10.19
N TYR A 240 -16.18 -0.78 -10.91
CA TYR A 240 -15.01 0.07 -10.65
C TYR A 240 -15.13 1.44 -11.33
N HIS A 241 -15.67 2.40 -10.58
CA HIS A 241 -15.96 3.75 -11.07
C HIS A 241 -14.76 4.49 -11.68
N ARG A 242 -13.53 4.35 -11.14
CA ARG A 242 -12.34 5.01 -11.71
C ARG A 242 -12.04 4.54 -13.13
N GLY A 243 -12.22 3.24 -13.39
CA GLY A 243 -12.10 2.66 -14.73
C GLY A 243 -13.08 3.31 -15.71
N TRP A 244 -14.36 3.39 -15.33
CA TRP A 244 -15.41 3.99 -16.16
C TRP A 244 -15.24 5.50 -16.37
N LEU A 245 -14.80 6.24 -15.34
CA LEU A 245 -14.50 7.68 -15.46
C LEU A 245 -13.34 7.92 -16.43
N GLY A 246 -12.28 7.13 -16.33
CA GLY A 246 -11.14 7.21 -17.24
C GLY A 246 -11.50 6.85 -18.68
N LEU A 247 -12.35 5.83 -18.85
CA LEU A 247 -12.88 5.43 -20.15
C LEU A 247 -13.75 6.52 -20.77
N LEU A 248 -14.62 7.15 -19.97
CA LEU A 248 -15.45 8.27 -20.38
C LEU A 248 -14.60 9.44 -20.89
N GLU A 249 -13.57 9.84 -20.13
CA GLU A 249 -12.73 10.97 -20.51
C GLU A 249 -11.90 10.66 -21.76
N SER A 250 -11.33 9.46 -21.84
CA SER A 250 -10.57 9.01 -23.02
C SER A 250 -11.46 8.97 -24.26
N ALA A 251 -12.70 8.48 -24.14
CA ALA A 251 -13.69 8.45 -25.22
C ALA A 251 -14.10 9.86 -25.68
N LYS A 252 -14.30 10.81 -24.75
CA LYS A 252 -14.57 12.22 -25.07
C LYS A 252 -13.44 12.82 -25.90
N ARG A 253 -12.18 12.58 -25.53
CA ARG A 253 -11.01 13.11 -26.26
C ARG A 253 -10.83 12.50 -27.64
N LEU A 254 -11.18 11.24 -27.81
CA LEU A 254 -11.11 10.54 -29.10
C LEU A 254 -12.37 10.75 -29.97
N GLY A 255 -13.41 11.40 -29.45
CA GLY A 255 -14.67 11.61 -30.16
C GLY A 255 -15.54 10.36 -30.31
N ASP A 256 -15.33 9.32 -29.49
CA ASP A 256 -16.10 8.07 -29.54
C ASP A 256 -17.43 8.22 -28.79
N LYS A 257 -18.46 8.67 -29.51
CA LYS A 257 -19.80 8.93 -28.95
C LYS A 257 -20.45 7.70 -28.33
N LYS A 258 -20.23 6.50 -28.91
CA LYS A 258 -20.84 5.26 -28.41
C LYS A 258 -20.26 4.89 -27.05
N LEU A 259 -18.94 5.00 -26.93
CA LEU A 259 -18.25 4.67 -25.69
C LEU A 259 -18.54 5.71 -24.58
N VAL A 260 -18.74 6.97 -24.94
CA VAL A 260 -19.21 8.02 -24.02
C VAL A 260 -20.59 7.65 -23.45
N GLU A 261 -21.55 7.27 -24.29
CA GLU A 261 -22.90 6.90 -23.86
C GLU A 261 -22.90 5.65 -22.97
N LEU A 262 -22.12 4.62 -23.34
CA LEU A 262 -21.95 3.41 -22.54
C LEU A 262 -21.36 3.72 -21.16
N SER A 263 -20.29 4.53 -21.12
CA SER A 263 -19.61 4.86 -19.86
C SER A 263 -20.51 5.68 -18.93
N ARG A 264 -21.27 6.65 -19.46
CA ARG A 264 -22.26 7.41 -18.69
C ARG A 264 -23.33 6.49 -18.11
N THR A 265 -23.90 5.60 -18.92
CA THR A 265 -24.92 4.64 -18.49
C THR A 265 -24.42 3.74 -17.35
N GLN A 266 -23.18 3.27 -17.43
CA GLN A 266 -22.59 2.43 -16.38
C GLN A 266 -22.29 3.21 -15.10
N LEU A 267 -21.81 4.46 -15.22
CA LEU A 267 -21.63 5.33 -14.06
C LEU A 267 -22.97 5.64 -13.36
N ASP A 268 -24.04 5.88 -14.12
CA ASP A 268 -25.38 6.09 -13.57
C ASP A 268 -25.89 4.85 -12.82
N LYS A 269 -25.60 3.64 -13.32
CA LYS A 269 -25.91 2.39 -12.60
C LYS A 269 -25.11 2.27 -11.29
N ILE A 270 -23.83 2.64 -11.30
CA ILE A 270 -22.99 2.63 -10.08
C ILE A 270 -23.55 3.60 -9.04
N VAL A 271 -23.96 4.80 -9.45
CA VAL A 271 -24.54 5.84 -8.58
C VAL A 271 -25.90 5.39 -8.03
N SER A 272 -26.82 4.99 -8.90
CA SER A 272 -28.18 4.57 -8.51
C SER A 272 -28.18 3.30 -7.65
N GLY A 273 -27.29 2.36 -7.94
CA GLY A 273 -27.11 1.12 -7.18
C GLY A 273 -26.29 1.30 -5.89
N LYS A 274 -25.72 2.49 -5.63
CA LYS A 274 -24.82 2.77 -4.51
C LYS A 274 -23.65 1.76 -4.41
N LEU A 275 -23.04 1.45 -5.57
CA LEU A 275 -22.02 0.40 -5.70
C LEU A 275 -20.60 0.89 -5.35
N THR A 276 -20.45 2.11 -4.84
CA THR A 276 -19.20 2.67 -4.35
C THR A 276 -19.45 3.56 -3.12
N SER A 277 -18.41 4.14 -2.53
CA SER A 277 -18.54 5.01 -1.35
C SER A 277 -19.41 6.23 -1.64
N ALA A 278 -20.10 6.75 -0.62
CA ALA A 278 -20.93 7.95 -0.76
C ALA A 278 -20.13 9.14 -1.34
N GLU A 279 -18.88 9.30 -0.89
CA GLU A 279 -17.97 10.34 -1.42
C GLU A 279 -17.72 10.17 -2.92
N ASN A 280 -17.49 8.94 -3.39
CA ASN A 280 -17.28 8.67 -4.81
C ASN A 280 -18.57 8.88 -5.61
N ILE A 281 -19.74 8.53 -5.06
CA ILE A 281 -21.05 8.79 -5.68
C ILE A 281 -21.25 10.29 -5.92
N ASP A 282 -20.94 11.12 -4.93
CA ASP A 282 -21.06 12.57 -5.04
C ASP A 282 -20.14 13.13 -6.14
N LYS A 283 -18.88 12.67 -6.18
CA LYS A 283 -17.90 13.05 -7.21
C LYS A 283 -18.34 12.63 -8.61
N ILE A 284 -18.82 11.39 -8.77
CA ILE A 284 -19.31 10.88 -10.06
C ILE A 284 -20.51 11.71 -10.54
N SER A 285 -21.45 11.99 -9.64
CA SER A 285 -22.67 12.77 -9.96
C SER A 285 -22.33 14.18 -10.45
N GLN A 286 -21.34 14.84 -9.82
CA GLN A 286 -20.85 16.14 -10.28
C GLN A 286 -20.21 16.08 -11.68
N ILE A 287 -19.45 15.01 -11.97
CA ILE A 287 -18.82 14.83 -13.29
C ILE A 287 -19.87 14.55 -14.37
N LEU A 288 -20.92 13.78 -14.05
CA LEU A 288 -21.97 13.45 -15.01
C LEU A 288 -22.90 14.63 -15.32
N ALA A 289 -23.07 15.57 -14.38
CA ALA A 289 -23.84 16.79 -14.58
C ALA A 289 -23.19 17.79 -15.56
N ASN A 290 -21.87 17.67 -15.78
CA ASN A 290 -21.09 18.46 -16.74
C ASN A 290 -20.90 17.75 -18.10
#